data_AF-A0A2K3KUJ2-F1
#
_entry.id   AF-A0A2K3KUJ2-F1
#
_cell.length_a   1.000
_cell.length_b   1.000
_cell.length_c   1.000
_cell.angle_alpha   90.00
_cell.angle_beta   90.00
_cell.angle_gamma   90.00
#
_symmetry.space_group_name_H-M   'P 1'
#
loop_
_entity.id
_entity.type
_entity.pdbx_description
1 polymer ?
#
loop_
_entity_poly.entity_id
_entity_poly.type
_entity_poly.pdbx_seq_one_letter_code
_entity_poly.pdbx_strand_id
1 'polypeptide(L)'
;MWSTHETCKVVIANSWNVPVVGCPMYILNTKLKRLKEKLKVWNKESFGNIHDHVKVAENQLHDIQLQIQSNGHSDHMMQLEKEAQCNLDKALDRHELFWKEKSSSK
;
A
#
# COMPACT_ATOMS: atom_id res chain seq x y z
N MET A 1 -0.73 -8.26 6.25
CA MET A 1 -0.90 -7.01 5.48
C MET A 1 -2.36 -6.74 5.21
N TRP A 2 -3.09 -7.63 4.51
CA TRP A 2 -4.51 -7.39 4.19
C TRP A 2 -5.46 -7.66 5.37
N SER A 3 -5.36 -8.83 6.01
CA SER A 3 -6.25 -9.25 7.11
C SER A 3 -6.03 -8.46 8.41
N THR A 4 -4.86 -7.84 8.53
CA THR A 4 -4.46 -6.99 9.66
C THR A 4 -4.96 -5.55 9.50
N HIS A 5 -5.36 -5.13 8.30
CA HIS A 5 -5.84 -3.78 8.05
C HIS A 5 -7.32 -3.66 8.43
N GLU A 6 -7.65 -2.76 9.33
CA GLU A 6 -8.98 -2.64 9.94
C GLU A 6 -10.08 -2.37 8.89
N THR A 7 -9.74 -1.61 7.84
CA THR A 7 -10.63 -1.29 6.73
C THR A 7 -10.93 -2.49 5.81
N CYS A 8 -10.09 -3.53 5.80
CA CYS A 8 -10.31 -4.72 4.96
C CYS A 8 -11.61 -5.44 5.37
N LYS A 9 -11.83 -5.61 6.68
CA LYS A 9 -13.06 -6.22 7.22
C LYS A 9 -14.30 -5.40 6.86
N VAL A 10 -14.18 -4.07 6.91
CA VAL A 10 -15.26 -3.14 6.54
C VAL A 10 -15.63 -3.29 5.06
N VAL A 11 -14.64 -3.34 4.16
CA VAL A 11 -14.87 -3.53 2.72
C VAL A 11 -15.56 -4.87 2.43
N ILE A 12 -15.13 -5.94 3.11
CA ILE A 12 -15.76 -7.26 2.99
C ILE A 12 -17.20 -7.21 3.47
N ALA A 13 -17.47 -6.71 4.67
CA ALA A 13 -18.81 -6.64 5.26
C ALA A 13 -19.76 -5.80 4.39
N ASN A 14 -19.32 -4.62 3.96
CA ASN A 14 -20.12 -3.74 3.10
C ASN A 14 -20.43 -4.40 1.76
N SER A 15 -19.46 -5.06 1.12
CA SER A 15 -19.69 -5.79 -0.12
C SER A 15 -20.61 -7.00 0.09
N TRP A 16 -20.51 -7.71 1.22
CA TRP A 16 -21.24 -8.94 1.45
C TRP A 16 -22.73 -8.73 1.77
N ASN A 17 -23.03 -7.62 2.45
CA ASN A 17 -24.39 -7.27 2.87
C ASN A 17 -25.31 -6.81 1.73
N VAL A 18 -24.77 -6.45 0.57
CA VAL A 18 -25.61 -6.04 -0.56
C VAL A 18 -26.38 -7.25 -1.13
N PRO A 19 -27.72 -7.19 -1.21
CA PRO A 19 -28.57 -8.30 -1.62
C PRO A 19 -28.32 -8.68 -3.09
N VAL A 20 -28.50 -9.97 -3.39
CA VAL A 20 -28.44 -10.54 -4.74
C VAL A 20 -29.55 -11.58 -4.82
N VAL A 21 -30.31 -11.57 -5.92
CA VAL A 21 -31.41 -12.51 -6.17
C VAL A 21 -30.99 -13.51 -7.23
N GLY A 22 -31.34 -14.78 -7.03
CA GLY A 22 -31.04 -15.87 -7.96
C GLY A 22 -30.94 -17.21 -7.24
N CYS A 23 -30.45 -18.24 -7.92
CA CYS A 23 -30.15 -19.51 -7.27
C CYS A 23 -28.93 -19.35 -6.33
N PRO A 24 -28.77 -20.21 -5.30
CA PRO A 24 -27.69 -20.09 -4.33
C PRO A 24 -26.28 -19.96 -4.94
N MET A 25 -26.01 -20.74 -6.00
CA MET A 25 -24.73 -20.67 -6.73
C MET A 25 -24.52 -19.33 -7.44
N TYR A 26 -25.59 -18.76 -8.02
CA TYR A 26 -25.53 -17.44 -8.66
C TYR A 26 -25.29 -16.33 -7.63
N ILE A 27 -25.99 -16.39 -6.50
CA ILE A 27 -25.83 -15.43 -5.40
C ILE A 27 -24.38 -15.43 -4.92
N LEU A 28 -23.83 -16.62 -4.63
CA LEU A 28 -22.46 -16.76 -4.15
C LEU A 28 -21.44 -16.22 -5.17
N ASN A 29 -21.55 -16.66 -6.43
CA ASN A 29 -20.62 -16.24 -7.48
C ASN A 29 -20.65 -14.73 -7.70
N THR A 30 -21.84 -14.13 -7.69
CA THR A 30 -22.01 -12.67 -7.86
C THR A 30 -21.41 -11.89 -6.70
N LYS A 31 -21.65 -12.34 -5.46
CA LYS A 31 -21.06 -11.72 -4.26
C LYS A 31 -19.53 -11.80 -4.29
N LEU A 32 -18.97 -12.95 -4.66
CA LEU A 32 -17.51 -13.14 -4.76
C LEU A 32 -16.89 -12.29 -5.87
N LYS A 33 -17.49 -12.23 -7.06
CA LYS A 33 -17.02 -11.36 -8.15
C LYS A 33 -17.00 -9.89 -7.74
N ARG A 34 -18.08 -9.41 -7.12
CA ARG A 34 -18.15 -8.04 -6.60
C ARG A 34 -17.10 -7.78 -5.54
N LEU A 35 -16.96 -8.70 -4.58
CA LEU A 35 -15.96 -8.58 -3.52
C LEU A 35 -14.54 -8.51 -4.09
N LYS A 36 -14.21 -9.35 -5.08
CA LYS A 36 -12.91 -9.33 -5.77
C LYS A 36 -12.60 -7.95 -6.35
N GLU A 37 -13.55 -7.33 -7.05
CA GLU A 37 -13.33 -5.99 -7.62
C GLU A 37 -13.21 -4.91 -6.55
N LYS A 38 -14.02 -4.97 -5.50
CA LYS A 38 -13.89 -4.04 -4.36
C LYS A 38 -12.56 -4.18 -3.64
N LEU A 39 -12.06 -5.40 -3.45
CA LEU A 39 -10.76 -5.66 -2.83
C LEU A 39 -9.60 -5.20 -3.73
N LYS A 40 -9.70 -5.34 -5.06
CA LYS A 40 -8.70 -4.79 -5.98
C LYS A 40 -8.58 -3.27 -5.87
N VAL A 41 -9.73 -2.57 -5.88
CA VAL A 41 -9.76 -1.11 -5.73
C VAL A 41 -9.20 -0.71 -4.38
N TRP A 42 -9.68 -1.33 -3.30
CA TRP A 42 -9.20 -1.08 -1.95
C TRP A 42 -7.69 -1.33 -1.81
N ASN A 43 -7.17 -2.41 -2.40
CA ASN A 43 -5.74 -2.71 -2.37
C ASN A 43 -4.93 -1.62 -3.08
N LYS A 44 -5.42 -1.12 -4.23
CA LYS A 44 -4.79 -0.01 -4.94
C LYS A 44 -4.87 1.31 -4.15
N GLU A 45 -5.97 1.60 -3.48
CA GLU A 45 -6.13 2.83 -2.69
C GLU A 45 -5.33 2.81 -1.39
N SER A 46 -5.27 1.66 -0.71
CA SER A 46 -4.63 1.53 0.61
C SER A 46 -3.13 1.25 0.54
N PHE A 47 -2.68 0.49 -0.46
CA PHE A 47 -1.27 0.12 -0.61
C PHE A 47 -0.62 0.75 -1.85
N GLY A 48 -1.40 1.30 -2.78
CA GLY A 48 -0.86 1.88 -4.01
C GLY A 48 -0.11 0.84 -4.85
N ASN A 49 0.77 1.35 -5.71
CA ASN A 49 1.85 0.54 -6.23
C ASN A 49 3.03 0.65 -5.26
N ILE A 50 3.23 -0.37 -4.43
CA ILE A 50 4.27 -0.39 -3.40
C ILE A 50 5.66 -0.12 -3.99
N HIS A 51 5.92 -0.56 -5.23
CA HIS A 51 7.16 -0.24 -5.95
C HIS A 51 7.28 1.24 -6.28
N ASP A 52 6.19 1.89 -6.71
CA ASP A 52 6.21 3.32 -7.01
C ASP A 52 6.42 4.13 -5.73
N HIS A 53 5.86 3.69 -4.60
CA HIS A 53 6.10 4.34 -3.30
C HIS A 53 7.56 4.29 -2.87
N VAL A 54 8.24 3.15 -3.04
CA VAL A 54 9.68 3.04 -2.77
C VAL A 54 10.45 3.97 -3.71
N LYS A 55 10.17 3.91 -5.01
CA LYS A 55 10.86 4.74 -6.02
C LYS A 55 10.69 6.23 -5.76
N VAL A 56 9.50 6.67 -5.35
CA VAL A 56 9.25 8.08 -5.00
C VAL A 56 10.05 8.47 -3.76
N ALA A 57 10.10 7.64 -2.73
CA ALA A 57 10.88 7.91 -1.52
C ALA A 57 12.40 7.94 -1.81
N GLU A 58 12.90 7.04 -2.65
CA GLU A 58 14.30 7.03 -3.11
C GLU A 58 14.64 8.31 -3.88
N ASN A 59 13.79 8.72 -4.82
CA ASN A 59 14.00 9.96 -5.58
C ASN A 59 13.98 11.19 -4.66
N GLN A 60 13.05 11.26 -3.70
CA GLN A 60 13.00 12.36 -2.74
C GLN A 60 14.28 12.45 -1.90
N LEU A 61 14.79 11.32 -1.41
CA LEU A 61 16.06 11.28 -0.68
C LEU A 61 17.22 11.73 -1.58
N HIS A 62 17.25 11.24 -2.81
CA HIS A 62 18.29 11.60 -3.78
C HIS A 62 18.30 13.10 -4.09
N ASP A 63 17.13 13.69 -4.32
CA ASP A 63 16.99 15.13 -4.59
C ASP A 63 17.48 15.99 -3.42
N ILE A 64 17.17 15.58 -2.17
CA ILE A 64 17.65 16.26 -0.96
C ILE A 64 19.17 16.14 -0.84
N GLN A 65 19.74 14.96 -1.12
CA GLN A 65 21.18 14.74 -1.09
C GLN A 65 21.92 15.58 -2.15
N LEU A 66 21.35 15.71 -3.35
CA LEU A 66 21.88 16.59 -4.38
C LEU A 66 21.85 18.07 -3.95
N GLN A 67 20.76 18.53 -3.33
CA GLN A 67 20.67 19.89 -2.80
C GLN A 67 21.70 20.15 -1.70
N ILE A 68 21.95 19.18 -0.82
CA ILE A 68 23.00 19.26 0.20
C ILE A 68 24.37 19.35 -0.44
N GLN A 69 24.63 18.55 -1.49
CA GLN A 69 25.91 18.57 -2.20
C GLN A 69 26.17 19.91 -2.89
N SER A 70 25.14 20.55 -3.47
CA SER A 70 25.27 21.82 -4.18
C SER A 70 25.28 23.05 -3.26
N ASN A 71 24.53 23.03 -2.16
CA ASN A 71 24.31 24.21 -1.31
C ASN A 71 25.02 24.13 0.05
N GLY A 72 25.63 22.99 0.37
CA GLY A 72 26.24 22.72 1.67
C GLY A 72 25.23 22.28 2.73
N HIS A 73 25.75 21.78 3.86
CA HIS A 73 24.93 21.32 4.96
C HIS A 73 24.35 22.49 5.77
N SER A 74 23.05 22.44 6.03
CA SER A 74 22.38 23.25 7.06
C SER A 74 21.56 22.33 7.97
N ASP A 75 21.31 22.76 9.21
CA ASP A 75 20.53 21.97 10.18
C ASP A 75 19.15 21.57 9.63
N HIS A 76 18.52 22.48 8.88
CA HIS A 76 17.25 22.23 8.21
C HIS A 76 17.36 21.13 7.14
N MET A 77 18.39 21.17 6.30
CA MET A 77 18.60 20.15 5.27
C MET A 77 18.91 18.77 5.87
N MET A 78 19.67 18.74 6.97
CA MET A 78 19.97 17.51 7.69
C MET A 78 18.72 16.90 8.34
N GLN A 79 17.79 17.74 8.82
CA GLN A 79 16.48 17.27 9.28
C GLN A 79 15.64 16.70 8.13
N LEU A 80 15.58 17.39 6.99
CA LEU A 80 14.85 16.90 5.82
C LEU A 80 15.40 15.58 5.29
N GLU A 81 16.73 15.43 5.25
CA GLU A 81 17.37 14.17 4.85
C GLU A 81 16.97 13.03 5.79
N LYS A 82 17.01 13.27 7.11
CA LYS A 82 16.61 12.28 8.11
C LYS A 82 15.14 11.87 7.98
N GLU A 83 14.25 12.83 7.71
CA GLU A 83 12.83 12.56 7.47
C GLU A 83 12.62 11.75 6.18
N ALA A 84 13.34 12.08 5.10
CA ALA A 84 13.30 11.35 3.84
C ALA A 84 13.82 9.91 4.00
N GLN A 85 14.91 9.69 4.74
CA GLN A 85 15.42 8.36 5.09
C GLN A 85 14.38 7.56 5.86
N CYS A 86 13.77 8.14 6.90
CA CYS A 86 12.72 7.47 7.68
C CYS A 86 11.50 7.09 6.82
N ASN A 87 11.15 7.92 5.83
CA ASN A 87 10.07 7.62 4.90
C ASN A 87 10.45 6.50 3.93
N LEU A 88 11.69 6.46 3.46
CA LEU A 88 12.21 5.37 2.64
C LEU A 88 12.22 4.04 3.41
N ASP A 89 12.70 4.03 4.65
CA ASP A 89 12.69 2.84 5.51
C ASP A 89 11.27 2.27 5.67
N LYS A 90 10.29 3.13 5.98
CA LYS A 90 8.87 2.72 6.05
C LYS A 90 8.34 2.16 4.73
N ALA A 91 8.78 2.69 3.59
CA ALA A 91 8.37 2.18 2.28
C ALA A 91 9.01 0.80 2.00
N LEU A 92 10.27 0.61 2.37
CA LEU A 92 10.99 -0.66 2.26
C LEU A 92 10.40 -1.74 3.19
N ASP A 93 10.08 -1.40 4.43
CA ASP A 93 9.41 -2.32 5.37
C ASP A 93 8.09 -2.85 4.78
N ARG A 94 7.30 -1.96 4.18
CA ARG A 94 6.05 -2.35 3.50
C ARG A 94 6.32 -3.24 2.29
N HIS A 95 7.36 -2.96 1.52
CA HIS A 95 7.76 -3.77 0.37
C HIS A 95 8.23 -5.16 0.79
N GLU A 96 9.02 -5.26 1.87
CA GLU A 96 9.46 -6.54 2.43
C GLU A 96 8.25 -7.36 2.92
N LEU A 97 7.33 -6.74 3.67
CA LEU A 97 6.11 -7.41 4.12
C LEU A 97 5.28 -7.95 2.95
N PHE A 98 5.20 -7.20 1.85
CA PHE A 98 4.50 -7.63 0.63
C PHE A 98 5.17 -8.88 0.03
N TRP A 99 6.49 -8.89 -0.09
CA TRP A 99 7.23 -10.04 -0.63
C TRP A 99 7.17 -11.25 0.30
N LYS A 100 7.21 -11.03 1.60
CA LYS A 100 7.05 -12.09 2.60
C LYS A 100 5.70 -12.80 2.42
N GLU A 101 4.60 -12.06 2.38
CA GLU A 101 3.28 -12.64 2.14
C GLU A 101 3.19 -13.35 0.78
N LYS A 102 3.75 -12.75 -0.27
CA LYS A 102 3.75 -13.34 -1.61
C LYS A 102 4.56 -14.64 -1.68
N SER A 103 5.68 -14.73 -0.96
CA SER A 103 6.53 -15.91 -0.91
C SER A 103 5.94 -17.03 -0.04
N SER A 104 5.19 -16.68 1.01
CA SER A 104 4.52 -17.62 1.91
C SER A 104 3.17 -18.14 1.38
N SER A 105 2.57 -17.50 0.38
CA SER A 105 1.28 -17.91 -0.20
C SER A 105 1.40 -19.07 -1.21
N LYS A 106 2.26 -20.06 -0.94
CA LYS A 106 2.52 -21.21 -1.82
C LYS A 106 1.80 -22.47 -1.37
#